data_AF-A0A7X3GM88-F1
#
_entry.id   AF-A0A7X3GM88-F1
#
_cell.length_a   1.000
_cell.length_b   1.000
_cell.length_c   1.000
_cell.angle_alpha   90.00
_cell.angle_beta   90.00
_cell.angle_gamma   90.00
#
_symmetry.space_group_name_H-M   'P 1'
#
loop_
_entity.id
_entity.type
_entity.pdbx_description
1 polymer ?
#
loop_
_entity_poly.entity_id
_entity_poly.type
_entity_poly.pdbx_seq_one_letter_code
_entity_poly.pdbx_strand_id
1 'polypeptide(L)'
;APWAPPQALAAALAPALAARREAAAVAAGEASPAAGRHAAPAAPHAEPPHCAPAQRHPAGPRSRWFAAQLDPRAIILAYMAFASAVLLQQAWTGLLVAAALASVLVWLPLRAAIAPWRRAIMLYIQMVAVLFVIGGLTFSPLGFQLSAALNTGFNLCRLLVVMMLGLPISALMTPLRLQRALEQTFGWLERFRVPVSKFALTVALIFRFIPMLSSEWERFARIAQARGKMAAQPGKVPMRMLVAVLAPFLLAMLRDAEQMTEALEARGYGRIDVKPTRGLVLRWAAQDTLIVLASIIIFLFLYTGNRWFT
;
A
#
# COMPACT_ATOMS: atom_id res chain seq x y z
N ALA A 1 31.63 5.06 -30.59
CA ALA A 1 32.18 3.92 -31.36
C ALA A 1 31.09 2.87 -31.53
N PRO A 2 30.81 2.36 -32.75
CA PRO A 2 29.83 1.30 -32.94
C PRO A 2 30.39 0.00 -32.34
N TRP A 3 29.60 -0.68 -31.52
CA TRP A 3 29.95 -1.97 -30.95
C TRP A 3 30.05 -3.03 -32.06
N ALA A 4 31.04 -3.91 -31.96
CA ALA A 4 31.21 -5.03 -32.88
C ALA A 4 30.00 -6.00 -32.80
N PRO A 5 29.61 -6.65 -33.92
CA PRO A 5 28.50 -7.58 -33.94
C PRO A 5 28.73 -8.75 -32.96
N PRO A 6 27.68 -9.27 -32.29
CA PRO A 6 27.79 -10.22 -31.17
C PRO A 6 28.54 -11.51 -31.52
N GLN A 7 28.54 -11.91 -32.79
CA GLN A 7 29.26 -13.09 -33.27
C GLN A 7 30.78 -12.91 -33.26
N ALA A 8 31.27 -11.71 -33.58
CA ALA A 8 32.70 -11.41 -33.57
C ALA A 8 33.25 -11.34 -32.13
N LEU A 9 32.45 -10.81 -31.19
CA LEU A 9 32.78 -10.78 -29.77
C LEU A 9 32.81 -12.20 -29.17
N ALA A 10 31.85 -13.05 -29.56
CA ALA A 10 31.80 -14.45 -29.11
C ALA A 10 33.02 -15.25 -29.60
N ALA A 11 33.44 -15.06 -30.86
CA ALA A 11 34.62 -15.70 -31.41
C ALA A 11 35.92 -15.25 -30.70
N ALA A 12 36.03 -13.96 -30.37
CA ALA A 12 37.18 -13.41 -29.65
C ALA A 12 37.31 -13.93 -28.21
N LEU A 13 36.20 -14.19 -27.52
CA LEU A 13 36.18 -14.60 -26.11
C LEU A 13 36.26 -16.13 -25.90
N ALA A 14 35.98 -16.92 -26.93
CA ALA A 14 36.00 -18.38 -26.87
C ALA A 14 37.35 -18.99 -26.38
N PRO A 15 38.53 -18.61 -26.91
CA PRO A 15 39.79 -19.18 -26.45
C PRO A 15 40.15 -18.78 -25.02
N ALA A 16 39.81 -17.56 -24.60
CA ALA A 16 40.06 -17.08 -23.24
C ALA A 16 39.22 -17.83 -22.18
N LEU A 17 37.98 -18.18 -22.53
CA LEU A 17 37.10 -18.97 -21.65
C LEU A 17 37.51 -20.44 -21.58
N ALA A 18 38.07 -21.01 -22.66
CA ALA A 18 38.60 -22.37 -22.68
C ALA A 18 39.83 -22.49 -21.75
N ALA A 19 40.80 -21.59 -21.87
CA ALA A 19 41.97 -21.55 -20.98
C ALA A 19 41.60 -21.39 -19.50
N ARG A 20 40.55 -20.60 -19.22
CA ARG A 20 40.05 -20.41 -17.84
C ARG A 20 39.37 -21.66 -17.27
N ARG A 21 38.72 -22.47 -18.12
CA ARG A 21 38.14 -23.76 -17.73
C ARG A 21 39.20 -24.82 -17.47
N GLU A 22 40.25 -24.86 -18.28
CA GLU A 22 41.40 -25.75 -18.06
C GLU A 22 42.14 -25.39 -16.76
N ALA A 23 42.40 -24.11 -16.51
CA ALA A 23 43.00 -23.66 -15.25
C ALA A 23 42.12 -24.00 -14.03
N ALA A 24 40.79 -23.91 -14.16
CA ALA A 24 39.86 -24.30 -13.10
C ALA A 24 39.81 -25.83 -12.89
N ALA A 25 39.98 -26.63 -13.95
CA ALA A 25 40.02 -28.09 -13.86
C ALA A 25 41.31 -28.59 -13.19
N VAL A 26 42.45 -27.94 -13.46
CA VAL A 26 43.73 -28.24 -12.79
C VAL A 26 43.65 -27.90 -11.30
N ALA A 27 43.08 -26.73 -10.95
CA ALA A 27 42.88 -26.33 -9.56
C ALA A 27 41.90 -27.25 -8.79
N ALA A 28 40.97 -27.90 -9.49
CA ALA A 28 40.04 -28.87 -8.90
C ALA A 28 40.64 -30.28 -8.76
N GLY A 29 41.66 -30.63 -9.57
CA GLY A 29 42.31 -31.94 -9.56
C GLY A 29 43.40 -32.11 -8.50
N GLU A 30 43.98 -31.02 -7.98
CA GLU A 30 45.03 -31.07 -6.94
C GLU A 30 44.48 -31.23 -5.50
N ALA A 31 43.16 -31.24 -5.32
CA ALA A 31 42.56 -31.40 -4.00
C ALA A 31 42.18 -32.87 -3.70
N SER A 32 43.11 -33.56 -3.02
CA SER A 32 42.93 -34.68 -2.03
C SER A 32 43.42 -36.08 -2.48
N PRO A 33 43.86 -37.01 -1.57
CA PRO A 33 44.16 -36.91 -0.12
C PRO A 33 45.55 -37.50 0.28
N ALA A 34 46.30 -36.91 1.23
CA ALA A 34 47.12 -37.67 2.21
C ALA A 34 47.90 -36.79 3.21
N ALA A 35 47.78 -37.18 4.49
CA ALA A 35 48.77 -37.09 5.58
C ALA A 35 49.13 -35.74 6.25
N GLY A 36 48.65 -35.58 7.50
CA GLY A 36 49.59 -35.62 8.64
C GLY A 36 49.94 -34.33 9.41
N ARG A 37 49.16 -34.08 10.47
CA ARG A 37 49.53 -33.55 11.81
C ARG A 37 49.92 -32.05 11.97
N HIS A 38 49.33 -31.50 13.06
CA HIS A 38 49.62 -30.27 13.80
C HIS A 38 48.98 -28.96 13.31
N ALA A 39 47.81 -28.64 13.87
CA ALA A 39 47.39 -27.27 14.16
C ALA A 39 46.36 -27.25 15.32
N ALA A 40 46.52 -26.28 16.21
CA ALA A 40 45.73 -26.00 17.42
C ALA A 40 44.22 -25.88 17.16
N PRO A 41 43.35 -26.04 18.20
CA PRO A 41 41.90 -25.96 18.00
C PRO A 41 41.50 -24.55 17.56
N ALA A 42 41.18 -24.41 16.27
CA ALA A 42 40.56 -23.22 15.72
C ALA A 42 39.13 -23.09 16.25
N ALA A 43 38.78 -21.87 16.67
CA ALA A 43 37.44 -21.47 17.06
C ALA A 43 36.40 -21.88 15.99
N PRO A 44 35.16 -22.23 16.37
CA PRO A 44 34.15 -22.67 15.43
C PRO A 44 33.95 -21.63 14.33
N HIS A 45 34.18 -22.06 13.09
CA HIS A 45 33.95 -21.27 11.89
C HIS A 45 32.53 -20.71 11.91
N ALA A 46 32.42 -19.38 11.94
CA ALA A 46 31.17 -18.70 11.68
C ALA A 46 30.71 -19.06 10.27
N GLU A 47 29.55 -19.74 10.19
CA GLU A 47 28.84 -19.99 8.95
C GLU A 47 28.72 -18.68 8.15
N PRO A 48 28.91 -18.69 6.82
CA PRO A 48 28.56 -17.54 6.00
C PRO A 48 27.07 -17.24 6.24
N PRO A 49 26.65 -15.96 6.35
CA PRO A 49 25.28 -15.63 6.70
C PRO A 49 24.35 -16.30 5.71
N HIS A 50 23.61 -17.29 6.20
CA HIS A 50 22.54 -17.93 5.46
C HIS A 50 21.70 -16.81 4.83
N CYS A 51 21.62 -16.83 3.50
CA CYS A 51 20.64 -16.04 2.78
C CYS A 51 19.29 -16.47 3.35
N ALA A 52 18.72 -15.65 4.23
CA ALA A 52 17.45 -15.94 4.87
C ALA A 52 16.47 -16.31 3.75
N PRO A 53 15.79 -17.46 3.83
CA PRO A 53 14.84 -17.84 2.81
C PRO A 53 13.88 -16.67 2.64
N ALA A 54 13.77 -16.15 1.41
CA ALA A 54 12.89 -15.06 1.07
C ALA A 54 11.56 -15.28 1.79
N GLN A 55 11.24 -14.37 2.72
CA GLN A 55 10.06 -14.48 3.55
C GLN A 55 8.86 -14.64 2.63
N ARG A 56 8.36 -15.87 2.48
CA ARG A 56 7.08 -16.11 1.84
C ARG A 56 6.07 -15.46 2.76
N HIS A 57 5.62 -14.27 2.41
CA HIS A 57 4.49 -13.65 3.08
C HIS A 57 3.38 -14.71 3.17
N PRO A 58 2.90 -15.05 4.37
CA PRO A 58 1.90 -16.09 4.53
C PRO A 58 0.71 -15.73 3.65
N ALA A 59 0.26 -16.69 2.84
CA ALA A 59 -0.93 -16.57 2.02
C ALA A 59 -2.04 -15.98 2.88
N GLY A 60 -2.43 -14.75 2.58
CA GLY A 60 -3.43 -14.06 3.38
C GLY A 60 -4.77 -14.80 3.35
N PRO A 61 -5.68 -14.52 4.29
CA PRO A 61 -6.98 -15.18 4.37
C PRO A 61 -7.69 -15.20 3.00
N ARG A 62 -8.46 -16.26 2.71
CA ARG A 62 -9.21 -16.47 1.44
C ARG A 62 -9.93 -15.22 0.91
N SER A 63 -10.33 -14.29 1.78
CA SER A 63 -10.90 -12.99 1.42
C SER A 63 -9.99 -12.09 0.57
N ARG A 64 -8.66 -12.20 0.71
CA ARG A 64 -7.68 -11.48 -0.13
C ARG A 64 -7.70 -11.94 -1.58
N TRP A 65 -8.03 -13.21 -1.85
CA TRP A 65 -8.13 -13.72 -3.22
C TRP A 65 -9.40 -13.20 -3.91
N PHE A 66 -10.51 -13.12 -3.16
CA PHE A 66 -11.75 -12.48 -3.62
C PHE A 66 -11.57 -10.97 -3.86
N ALA A 67 -10.90 -10.26 -2.94
CA ALA A 67 -10.61 -8.83 -3.07
C ALA A 67 -9.58 -8.51 -4.18
N ALA A 68 -8.69 -9.46 -4.51
CA ALA A 68 -7.72 -9.31 -5.59
C ALA A 68 -8.38 -9.33 -6.98
N GLN A 69 -9.57 -9.93 -7.10
CA GLN A 69 -10.29 -10.08 -8.37
C GLN A 69 -11.22 -8.92 -8.69
N LEU A 70 -11.75 -8.25 -7.67
CA LEU A 70 -12.67 -7.12 -7.84
C LEU A 70 -11.93 -5.86 -8.27
N ASP A 71 -12.49 -5.12 -9.23
CA ASP A 71 -11.90 -3.87 -9.68
C ASP A 71 -12.03 -2.79 -8.58
N PRO A 72 -10.93 -2.10 -8.22
CA PRO A 72 -10.96 -1.07 -7.19
C PRO A 72 -11.94 0.08 -7.50
N ARG A 73 -12.20 0.36 -8.79
CA ARG A 73 -13.18 1.37 -9.18
C ARG A 73 -14.59 1.03 -8.72
N ALA A 74 -15.00 -0.22 -8.92
CA ALA A 74 -16.33 -0.67 -8.54
C ALA A 74 -16.51 -0.60 -7.03
N ILE A 75 -15.48 -0.96 -6.25
CA ILE A 75 -15.51 -0.84 -4.78
C ILE A 75 -15.62 0.63 -4.36
N ILE A 76 -14.86 1.54 -4.97
CA ILE A 76 -14.94 2.98 -4.65
C ILE A 76 -16.33 3.53 -4.99
N LEU A 77 -16.87 3.21 -6.17
CA LEU A 77 -18.20 3.65 -6.60
C LEU A 77 -19.30 3.10 -5.69
N ALA A 78 -19.23 1.81 -5.36
CA ALA A 78 -20.17 1.17 -4.45
C ALA A 78 -20.11 1.76 -3.04
N TYR A 79 -18.90 2.04 -2.53
CA TYR A 79 -18.72 2.71 -1.27
C TYR A 79 -19.28 4.14 -1.29
N MET A 80 -18.99 4.92 -2.33
CA MET A 80 -19.53 6.29 -2.47
C MET A 80 -21.07 6.27 -2.52
N ALA A 81 -21.66 5.40 -3.34
CA ALA A 81 -23.11 5.27 -3.43
C ALA A 81 -23.72 4.87 -2.07
N PHE A 82 -23.16 3.86 -1.40
CA PHE A 82 -23.71 3.39 -0.13
C PHE A 82 -23.48 4.37 1.01
N ALA A 83 -22.30 5.01 1.10
CA ALA A 83 -22.03 6.05 2.08
C ALA A 83 -22.96 7.25 1.90
N SER A 84 -23.21 7.69 0.66
CA SER A 84 -24.19 8.75 0.38
C SER A 84 -25.60 8.35 0.82
N ALA A 85 -26.02 7.09 0.62
CA ALA A 85 -27.32 6.59 1.09
C ALA A 85 -27.46 6.73 2.62
N VAL A 86 -26.43 6.32 3.35
CA VAL A 86 -26.40 6.40 4.83
C VAL A 86 -26.42 7.85 5.30
N LEU A 87 -25.68 8.75 4.63
CA LEU A 87 -25.60 10.15 5.01
C LEU A 87 -26.91 10.91 4.80
N LEU A 88 -27.69 10.56 3.78
CA LEU A 88 -29.00 11.16 3.50
C LEU A 88 -30.08 10.76 4.51
N GLN A 89 -29.84 9.74 5.32
CA GLN A 89 -30.81 9.22 6.25
C GLN A 89 -31.07 10.19 7.40
N GLN A 90 -32.35 10.50 7.64
CA GLN A 90 -32.79 11.42 8.69
C GLN A 90 -33.52 10.72 9.85
N ALA A 91 -34.08 9.54 9.59
CA ALA A 91 -34.80 8.76 10.59
C ALA A 91 -33.95 7.61 11.19
N TRP A 92 -34.18 7.31 12.47
CA TRP A 92 -33.57 6.18 13.19
C TRP A 92 -33.84 4.84 12.52
N THR A 93 -35.05 4.63 11.99
CA THR A 93 -35.45 3.38 11.34
C THR A 93 -34.58 3.07 10.13
N GLY A 94 -34.40 4.01 9.20
CA GLY A 94 -33.55 3.75 8.05
C GLY A 94 -32.06 3.75 8.39
N LEU A 95 -31.62 4.38 9.49
CA LEU A 95 -30.24 4.22 9.96
C LEU A 95 -29.99 2.79 10.46
N LEU A 96 -30.95 2.21 11.19
CA LEU A 96 -30.90 0.82 11.63
C LEU A 96 -30.94 -0.16 10.45
N VAL A 97 -31.80 0.08 9.45
CA VAL A 97 -31.85 -0.73 8.22
C VAL A 97 -30.51 -0.64 7.47
N ALA A 98 -29.94 0.56 7.34
CA ALA A 98 -28.65 0.74 6.70
C ALA A 98 -27.51 0.06 7.48
N ALA A 99 -27.52 0.12 8.81
CA ALA A 99 -26.56 -0.57 9.66
C ALA A 99 -26.70 -2.10 9.56
N ALA A 100 -27.92 -2.63 9.44
CA ALA A 100 -28.18 -4.05 9.22
C ALA A 100 -27.69 -4.50 7.83
N LEU A 101 -27.94 -3.73 6.78
CA LEU A 101 -27.41 -4.01 5.43
C LEU A 101 -25.87 -3.96 5.42
N ALA A 102 -25.29 -2.96 6.07
CA ALA A 102 -23.84 -2.84 6.23
C ALA A 102 -23.25 -4.06 6.96
N SER A 103 -23.89 -4.54 8.03
CA SER A 103 -23.38 -5.67 8.79
C SER A 103 -23.43 -6.97 7.99
N VAL A 104 -24.55 -7.25 7.31
CA VAL A 104 -24.74 -8.47 6.51
C VAL A 104 -23.83 -8.47 5.29
N LEU A 105 -23.80 -7.38 4.52
CA LEU A 105 -23.11 -7.32 3.24
C LEU A 105 -21.60 -7.10 3.37
N VAL A 106 -21.17 -6.35 4.39
CA VAL A 106 -19.78 -5.92 4.54
C VAL A 106 -19.14 -6.55 5.77
N TRP A 107 -19.74 -6.41 6.94
CA TRP A 107 -19.08 -6.82 8.18
C TRP A 107 -18.89 -8.34 8.32
N LEU A 108 -19.92 -9.13 8.06
CA LEU A 108 -19.86 -10.59 8.14
C LEU A 108 -18.79 -11.21 7.21
N PRO A 109 -18.76 -10.92 5.89
CA PRO A 109 -17.78 -11.51 5.00
C PRO A 109 -16.37 -10.92 5.18
N LEU A 110 -16.25 -9.66 5.61
CA LEU A 110 -14.96 -8.96 5.74
C LEU A 110 -14.52 -8.79 7.21
N ARG A 111 -15.06 -9.60 8.13
CA ARG A 111 -14.71 -9.56 9.56
C ARG A 111 -13.20 -9.60 9.81
N ALA A 112 -12.46 -10.36 9.01
CA ALA A 112 -11.01 -10.48 9.10
C ALA A 112 -10.28 -9.17 8.72
N ALA A 113 -10.83 -8.39 7.80
CA ALA A 113 -10.28 -7.09 7.41
C ALA A 113 -10.53 -6.01 8.48
N ILE A 114 -11.63 -6.13 9.23
CA ILE A 114 -12.02 -5.18 10.27
C ILE A 114 -11.35 -5.51 11.62
N ALA A 115 -10.96 -6.76 11.85
CA ALA A 115 -10.36 -7.21 13.11
C ALA A 115 -9.17 -6.36 13.63
N PRO A 116 -8.21 -5.90 12.79
CA PRO A 116 -7.12 -5.03 13.25
C PRO A 116 -7.61 -3.68 13.79
N TRP A 117 -8.76 -3.21 13.30
CA TRP A 117 -9.33 -1.92 13.65
C TRP A 117 -10.20 -1.96 14.92
N ARG A 118 -10.40 -3.12 15.55
CA ARG A 118 -11.26 -3.26 16.74
C ARG A 118 -10.95 -2.23 17.84
N ARG A 119 -9.67 -1.92 18.06
CA ARG A 119 -9.24 -0.90 19.04
C ARG A 119 -9.70 0.51 18.63
N ALA A 120 -9.57 0.87 17.35
CA ALA A 120 -10.03 2.15 16.85
C ALA A 120 -11.55 2.28 16.91
N ILE A 121 -12.29 1.20 16.61
CA ILE A 121 -13.76 1.16 16.72
C ILE A 121 -14.20 1.37 18.17
N MET A 122 -13.54 0.70 19.12
CA MET A 122 -13.83 0.86 20.55
C MET A 122 -13.57 2.29 21.02
N LEU A 123 -12.44 2.87 20.62
CA LEU A 123 -12.11 4.27 20.93
C LEU A 123 -13.15 5.24 20.33
N TYR A 124 -13.60 4.97 19.10
CA TYR A 124 -14.63 5.76 18.47
C TYR A 124 -15.97 5.68 19.23
N ILE A 125 -16.41 4.48 19.63
CA ILE A 125 -17.64 4.32 20.43
C ILE A 125 -17.54 5.05 21.77
N GLN A 126 -16.37 5.00 22.44
CA GLN A 126 -16.12 5.76 23.66
C GLN A 126 -16.22 7.27 23.41
N MET A 127 -15.62 7.76 22.32
CA MET A 127 -15.73 9.16 21.91
C MET A 127 -17.19 9.56 21.68
N VAL A 128 -17.98 8.71 21.02
CA VAL A 128 -19.42 8.95 20.80
C VAL A 128 -20.18 9.02 22.12
N ALA A 129 -19.92 8.12 23.06
CA ALA A 129 -20.58 8.13 24.37
C ALA A 129 -20.27 9.42 25.15
N VAL A 130 -19.01 9.88 25.13
CA VAL A 130 -18.61 11.15 25.78
C VAL A 130 -19.29 12.34 25.11
N LEU A 131 -19.28 12.40 23.76
CA LEU A 131 -19.90 13.50 23.02
C LEU A 131 -21.42 13.50 23.14
N PHE A 132 -22.05 12.35 23.31
CA PHE A 132 -23.48 12.22 23.59
C PHE A 132 -23.85 12.89 24.92
N VAL A 133 -23.07 12.64 25.97
CA VAL A 133 -23.29 13.27 27.29
C VAL A 133 -23.07 14.78 27.21
N ILE A 134 -21.98 15.22 26.56
CA ILE A 134 -21.67 16.64 26.39
C ILE A 134 -22.72 17.34 25.53
N GLY A 135 -23.18 16.72 24.45
CA GLY A 135 -24.20 17.28 23.55
C GLY A 135 -25.59 17.40 24.19
N GLY A 136 -25.85 16.67 25.28
CA GLY A 136 -27.07 16.80 26.09
C GLY A 136 -26.99 17.84 27.20
N LEU A 137 -25.80 18.30 27.57
CA LEU A 137 -25.60 19.31 28.61
C LEU A 137 -25.93 20.70 28.07
N THR A 138 -26.92 21.36 28.68
CA THR A 138 -27.21 22.76 28.41
C THR A 138 -26.76 23.65 29.55
N PHE A 139 -26.10 24.77 29.21
CA PHE A 139 -25.52 25.71 30.19
C PHE A 139 -26.49 26.81 30.64
N SER A 140 -27.78 26.72 30.32
CA SER A 140 -28.80 27.66 30.79
C SER A 140 -30.20 27.05 30.66
N PRO A 141 -30.89 26.62 31.73
CA PRO A 141 -30.43 26.14 33.04
C PRO A 141 -29.60 24.83 32.96
N LEU A 142 -28.91 24.46 34.06
CA LEU A 142 -28.23 23.15 34.22
C LEU A 142 -29.26 22.02 34.10
N GLY A 143 -29.42 21.49 32.90
CA GLY A 143 -30.41 20.49 32.55
C GLY A 143 -29.88 19.57 31.45
N PHE A 144 -30.51 18.41 31.33
CA PHE A 144 -30.16 17.43 30.30
C PHE A 144 -31.22 17.48 29.19
N GLN A 145 -30.86 18.05 28.04
CA GLN A 145 -31.71 18.04 26.86
C GLN A 145 -31.50 16.76 26.06
N LEU A 146 -32.37 15.78 26.31
CA LEU A 146 -32.33 14.48 25.64
C LEU A 146 -32.45 14.61 24.11
N SER A 147 -33.19 15.60 23.59
CA SER A 147 -33.34 15.83 22.15
C SER A 147 -32.01 16.26 21.48
N ALA A 148 -31.24 17.14 22.12
CA ALA A 148 -29.93 17.57 21.65
C ALA A 148 -28.90 16.43 21.72
N ALA A 149 -28.93 15.66 22.81
CA ALA A 149 -28.11 14.46 22.97
C ALA A 149 -28.41 13.43 21.87
N LEU A 150 -29.69 13.14 21.61
CA LEU A 150 -30.13 12.20 20.59
C LEU A 150 -29.75 12.64 19.17
N ASN A 151 -29.87 13.93 18.85
CA ASN A 151 -29.42 14.44 17.54
C ASN A 151 -27.90 14.29 17.35
N THR A 152 -27.14 14.57 18.40
CA THR A 152 -25.68 14.40 18.40
C THR A 152 -25.32 12.92 18.26
N GLY A 153 -25.96 12.05 19.04
CA GLY A 153 -25.80 10.60 18.98
C GLY A 153 -26.17 10.03 17.61
N PHE A 154 -27.28 10.47 17.01
CA PHE A 154 -27.71 10.07 15.68
C PHE A 154 -26.66 10.41 14.61
N ASN A 155 -26.16 11.65 14.62
CA ASN A 155 -25.11 12.08 13.69
C ASN A 155 -23.84 11.23 13.84
N LEU A 156 -23.41 10.98 15.07
CA LEU A 156 -22.20 10.18 15.32
C LEU A 156 -22.38 8.70 14.97
N CYS A 157 -23.53 8.11 15.27
CA CYS A 157 -23.87 6.75 14.83
C CYS A 157 -23.91 6.64 13.31
N ARG A 158 -24.42 7.67 12.60
CA ARG A 158 -24.38 7.75 11.13
C ARG A 158 -22.94 7.73 10.61
N LEU A 159 -22.03 8.50 11.22
CA LEU A 159 -20.61 8.46 10.88
C LEU A 159 -19.97 7.10 11.23
N LEU A 160 -20.40 6.44 12.31
CA LEU A 160 -19.95 5.11 12.68
C LEU A 160 -20.26 4.09 11.58
N VAL A 161 -21.49 4.10 11.04
CA VAL A 161 -21.90 3.20 9.96
C VAL A 161 -21.07 3.45 8.71
N VAL A 162 -20.86 4.71 8.31
CA VAL A 162 -19.99 5.06 7.17
C VAL A 162 -18.55 4.59 7.41
N MET A 163 -18.03 4.75 8.63
CA MET A 163 -16.71 4.25 9.01
C MET A 163 -16.63 2.72 8.85
N MET A 164 -17.61 1.96 9.35
CA MET A 164 -17.65 0.50 9.20
C MET A 164 -17.56 0.05 7.74
N LEU A 165 -18.14 0.84 6.82
CA LEU A 165 -18.11 0.57 5.39
C LEU A 165 -16.77 0.87 4.75
N GLY A 166 -16.09 1.93 5.20
CA GLY A 166 -14.79 2.32 4.69
C GLY A 166 -13.64 1.43 5.19
N LEU A 167 -13.71 0.94 6.43
CA LEU A 167 -12.61 0.20 7.08
C LEU A 167 -12.09 -1.00 6.28
N PRO A 168 -12.93 -1.88 5.71
CA PRO A 168 -12.46 -2.99 4.88
C PRO A 168 -11.67 -2.54 3.66
N ILE A 169 -12.04 -1.41 3.04
CA ILE A 169 -11.48 -0.95 1.76
C ILE A 169 -9.95 -0.84 1.83
N SER A 170 -9.43 -0.34 2.96
CA SER A 170 -8.00 -0.24 3.23
C SER A 170 -7.26 -1.58 3.17
N ALA A 171 -7.92 -2.69 3.50
CA ALA A 171 -7.36 -4.04 3.43
C ALA A 171 -7.60 -4.71 2.05
N LEU A 172 -8.67 -4.32 1.33
CA LEU A 172 -8.98 -4.83 0.00
C LEU A 172 -8.09 -4.21 -1.09
N MET A 173 -7.60 -2.98 -0.90
CA MET A 173 -6.87 -2.22 -1.92
C MET A 173 -5.38 -2.06 -1.59
N THR A 174 -4.51 -2.37 -2.56
CA THR A 174 -3.11 -1.98 -2.52
C THR A 174 -2.93 -0.55 -3.04
N PRO A 175 -1.94 0.23 -2.56
CA PRO A 175 -1.69 1.59 -3.01
C PRO A 175 -1.50 1.71 -4.53
N LEU A 176 -0.81 0.74 -5.15
CA LEU A 176 -0.60 0.70 -6.60
C LEU A 176 -1.92 0.51 -7.38
N ARG A 177 -2.79 -0.40 -6.92
CA ARG A 177 -4.12 -0.61 -7.51
C ARG A 177 -5.00 0.63 -7.38
N LEU A 178 -4.93 1.33 -6.25
CA LEU A 178 -5.66 2.58 -6.03
C LEU A 178 -5.18 3.69 -6.99
N GLN A 179 -3.87 3.87 -7.13
CA GLN A 179 -3.28 4.80 -8.11
C GLN A 179 -3.79 4.52 -9.53
N ARG A 180 -3.76 3.26 -9.95
CA ARG A 180 -4.25 2.85 -11.27
C ARG A 180 -5.75 3.04 -11.44
N ALA A 181 -6.52 2.79 -10.40
CA ALA A 181 -7.96 3.05 -10.41
C ALA A 181 -8.22 4.52 -10.69
N LEU A 182 -7.57 5.41 -9.93
CA LEU A 182 -7.65 6.87 -10.11
C LEU A 182 -7.18 7.30 -11.50
N GLU A 183 -6.06 6.78 -12.00
CA GLU A 183 -5.53 7.12 -13.33
C GLU A 183 -6.55 6.88 -14.44
N GLN A 184 -7.15 5.69 -14.54
CA GLN A 184 -8.10 5.45 -15.63
C GLN A 184 -9.50 6.02 -15.34
N THR A 185 -9.85 6.36 -14.08
CA THR A 185 -11.06 7.17 -13.78
C THR A 185 -10.88 8.61 -14.27
N PHE A 186 -9.73 9.24 -13.99
CA PHE A 186 -9.41 10.59 -14.45
C PHE A 186 -8.90 10.64 -15.89
N GLY A 187 -8.69 9.50 -16.56
CA GLY A 187 -8.19 9.46 -17.93
C GLY A 187 -9.08 10.19 -18.95
N TRP A 188 -10.39 10.32 -18.68
CA TRP A 188 -11.28 11.14 -19.51
C TRP A 188 -10.91 12.64 -19.49
N LEU A 189 -10.31 13.11 -18.39
CA LEU A 189 -9.89 14.51 -18.22
C LEU A 189 -8.72 14.90 -19.12
N GLU A 190 -8.03 13.93 -19.73
CA GLU A 190 -7.02 14.20 -20.77
C GLU A 190 -7.62 14.93 -21.98
N ARG A 191 -8.92 14.75 -22.24
CA ARG A 191 -9.63 15.49 -23.29
C ARG A 191 -9.68 17.00 -23.01
N PHE A 192 -9.61 17.39 -21.74
CA PHE A 192 -9.60 18.78 -21.29
C PHE A 192 -8.17 19.35 -21.15
N ARG A 193 -7.19 18.77 -21.85
CA ARG A 193 -5.75 19.15 -21.83
C ARG A 193 -5.07 19.00 -20.47
N VAL A 194 -5.66 18.26 -19.53
CA VAL A 194 -5.01 17.93 -18.26
C VAL A 194 -4.03 16.75 -18.48
N PRO A 195 -2.73 16.86 -18.13
CA PRO A 195 -1.74 15.82 -18.42
C PRO A 195 -1.78 14.64 -17.42
N VAL A 196 -2.90 13.93 -17.35
CA VAL A 196 -3.14 12.84 -16.38
C VAL A 196 -2.11 11.71 -16.52
N SER A 197 -1.74 11.33 -17.75
CA SER A 197 -0.69 10.33 -18.00
C SER A 197 0.67 10.69 -17.40
N LYS A 198 1.07 11.97 -17.43
CA LYS A 198 2.35 12.41 -16.84
C LYS A 198 2.30 12.32 -15.31
N PHE A 199 1.21 12.81 -14.71
CA PHE A 199 0.99 12.66 -13.27
C PHE A 199 0.95 11.20 -12.82
N ALA A 200 0.29 10.34 -13.58
CA ALA A 200 0.21 8.92 -13.28
C ALA A 200 1.58 8.24 -13.27
N LEU A 201 2.47 8.61 -14.21
CA LEU A 201 3.85 8.13 -14.22
C LEU A 201 4.58 8.56 -12.94
N THR A 202 4.52 9.84 -12.58
CA THR A 202 5.19 10.37 -11.38
C THR A 202 4.69 9.67 -10.12
N VAL A 203 3.38 9.48 -9.98
CA VAL A 203 2.79 8.83 -8.80
C VAL A 203 3.14 7.34 -8.76
N ALA A 204 3.12 6.63 -9.89
CA ALA A 204 3.54 5.22 -9.96
C ALA A 204 5.01 5.06 -9.56
N LEU A 205 5.85 6.02 -9.96
CA LEU A 205 7.24 6.05 -9.57
C LEU A 205 7.42 6.32 -8.07
N ILE A 206 6.68 7.29 -7.51
CA ILE A 206 6.68 7.57 -6.07
C ILE A 206 6.33 6.30 -5.28
N PHE A 207 5.26 5.58 -5.65
CA PHE A 207 4.87 4.36 -4.92
C PHE A 207 5.91 3.25 -4.98
N ARG A 208 6.68 3.15 -6.06
CA ARG A 208 7.81 2.22 -6.16
C ARG A 208 9.02 2.70 -5.36
N PHE A 209 9.23 4.01 -5.29
CA PHE A 209 10.32 4.60 -4.54
C PHE A 209 10.12 4.51 -3.03
N ILE A 210 8.90 4.70 -2.50
CA ILE A 210 8.60 4.61 -1.06
C ILE A 210 9.24 3.37 -0.37
N PRO A 211 9.03 2.12 -0.84
CA PRO A 211 9.63 0.96 -0.19
C PRO A 211 11.16 0.94 -0.31
N MET A 212 11.71 1.41 -1.44
CA MET A 212 13.15 1.53 -1.64
C MET A 212 13.74 2.56 -0.67
N LEU A 213 13.18 3.78 -0.60
CA LEU A 213 13.60 4.83 0.33
C LEU A 213 13.55 4.37 1.77
N SER A 214 12.51 3.63 2.17
CA SER A 214 12.40 3.07 3.52
C SER A 214 13.57 2.13 3.82
N SER A 215 13.91 1.24 2.88
CA SER A 215 15.02 0.31 3.07
C SER A 215 16.39 1.00 3.09
N GLU A 216 16.57 2.04 2.27
CA GLU A 216 17.81 2.80 2.22
C GLU A 216 17.97 3.69 3.46
N TRP A 217 16.87 4.27 3.94
CA TRP A 217 16.83 4.97 5.22
C TRP A 217 17.26 4.08 6.38
N GLU A 218 16.75 2.85 6.47
CA GLU A 218 17.15 1.87 7.49
C GLU A 218 18.64 1.47 7.37
N ARG A 219 19.16 1.38 6.15
CA ARG A 219 20.58 1.12 5.89
C ARG A 219 21.46 2.27 6.42
N PHE A 220 21.14 3.52 6.08
CA PHE A 220 21.88 4.68 6.58
C PHE A 220 21.74 4.87 8.09
N ALA A 221 20.56 4.59 8.65
CA ALA A 221 20.34 4.60 10.09
C ALA A 221 21.26 3.61 10.81
N ARG A 222 21.41 2.38 10.29
CA ARG A 222 22.34 1.37 10.83
C ARG A 222 23.81 1.78 10.70
N ILE A 223 24.21 2.37 9.57
CA ILE A 223 25.60 2.87 9.38
C ILE A 223 25.92 3.97 10.39
N ALA A 224 24.99 4.89 10.63
CA ALA A 224 25.19 5.96 11.60
C ALA A 224 25.27 5.44 13.04
N GLN A 225 24.46 4.43 13.39
CA GLN A 225 24.54 3.73 14.67
C GLN A 225 25.90 3.03 14.86
N ALA A 226 26.39 2.33 13.83
CA ALA A 226 27.69 1.65 13.86
C ALA A 226 28.87 2.63 14.01
N ARG A 227 28.74 3.86 13.52
CA ARG A 227 29.75 4.93 13.64
C ARG A 227 29.77 5.61 15.03
N GLY A 228 29.16 5.01 16.05
CA GLY A 228 29.33 5.41 17.45
C GLY A 228 28.55 6.65 17.88
N LYS A 229 27.65 7.17 17.04
CA LYS A 229 26.72 8.24 17.42
C LYS A 229 25.52 7.59 18.15
N MET A 230 25.70 7.34 19.46
CA MET A 230 24.75 6.89 20.52
C MET A 230 23.74 5.79 20.17
N ALA A 231 23.69 4.78 21.04
CA ALA A 231 22.73 3.67 21.00
C ALA A 231 21.29 4.20 21.03
N ALA A 232 20.67 4.25 19.86
CA ALA A 232 19.25 4.45 19.74
C ALA A 232 18.60 3.09 19.45
N GLN A 233 17.44 2.82 20.07
CA GLN A 233 16.66 1.61 19.78
C GLN A 233 16.47 1.45 18.26
N PRO A 234 16.47 0.22 17.72
CA PRO A 234 16.24 -0.01 16.29
C PRO A 234 14.95 0.73 15.86
N GLY A 235 15.10 1.66 14.91
CA GLY A 235 13.99 2.44 14.35
C GLY A 235 13.74 3.84 14.94
N LYS A 236 14.47 4.28 15.97
CA LYS A 236 14.38 5.66 16.48
C LYS A 236 15.72 6.35 16.34
N VAL A 237 15.80 7.43 15.56
CA VAL A 237 17.00 8.28 15.48
C VAL A 237 16.75 9.52 16.33
N PRO A 238 17.60 9.86 17.32
CA PRO A 238 17.42 11.07 18.10
C PRO A 238 17.58 12.30 17.20
N MET A 239 16.79 13.36 17.47
CA MET A 239 16.74 14.57 16.64
C MET A 239 18.13 15.18 16.37
N ARG A 240 19.04 15.10 17.35
CA ARG A 240 20.43 15.59 17.26
C ARG A 240 21.28 14.87 16.20
N MET A 241 20.89 13.66 15.81
CA MET A 241 21.60 12.83 14.83
C MET A 241 20.91 12.80 13.47
N LEU A 242 19.70 13.35 13.37
CA LEU A 242 18.94 13.37 12.13
C LEU A 242 19.75 14.01 11.01
N VAL A 243 20.38 15.16 11.25
CA VAL A 243 21.21 15.87 10.25
C VAL A 243 22.37 14.98 9.76
N ALA A 244 23.01 14.21 10.64
CA ALA A 244 24.14 13.36 10.30
C ALA A 244 23.76 12.13 9.47
N VAL A 245 22.52 11.64 9.57
CA VAL A 245 21.98 10.54 8.74
C VAL A 245 21.37 11.09 7.45
N LEU A 246 20.67 12.22 7.55
CA LEU A 246 19.92 12.81 6.46
C LEU A 246 20.83 13.35 5.36
N ALA A 247 21.95 13.99 5.70
CA ALA A 247 22.89 14.52 4.70
C ALA A 247 23.45 13.45 3.75
N PRO A 248 24.05 12.33 4.22
CA PRO A 248 24.56 11.29 3.32
C PRO A 248 23.43 10.53 2.60
N PHE A 249 22.28 10.34 3.25
CA PHE A 249 21.10 9.75 2.60
C PHE A 249 20.60 10.63 1.45
N LEU A 250 20.49 11.94 1.64
CA LEU A 250 20.00 12.86 0.62
C LEU A 250 20.96 12.93 -0.58
N LEU A 251 22.27 12.91 -0.33
CA LEU A 251 23.27 12.87 -1.41
C LEU A 251 23.16 11.57 -2.22
N ALA A 252 22.96 10.43 -1.55
CA ALA A 252 22.71 9.15 -2.22
C ALA A 252 21.41 9.18 -3.05
N MET A 253 20.32 9.68 -2.47
CA MET A 253 19.03 9.82 -3.15
C MET A 253 19.08 10.75 -4.37
N LEU A 254 19.86 11.83 -4.31
CA LEU A 254 20.04 12.74 -5.45
C LEU A 254 20.78 12.03 -6.60
N ARG A 255 21.85 11.31 -6.28
CA ARG A 255 22.60 10.52 -7.27
C ARG A 255 21.74 9.40 -7.88
N ASP A 256 20.89 8.76 -7.08
CA ASP A 256 19.95 7.75 -7.58
C ASP A 256 18.89 8.38 -8.49
N ALA A 257 18.43 9.59 -8.18
CA ALA A 257 17.48 10.32 -9.03
C ALA A 257 18.12 10.73 -10.37
N GLU A 258 19.38 11.17 -10.38
CA GLU A 258 20.14 11.45 -11.61
C GLU A 258 20.25 10.20 -12.49
N GLN A 259 20.71 9.08 -11.93
CA GLN A 259 20.81 7.81 -12.65
C GLN A 259 19.46 7.33 -13.18
N MET A 260 18.39 7.50 -12.39
CA MET A 260 17.06 7.11 -12.81
C MET A 260 16.54 7.99 -13.96
N THR A 261 16.84 9.29 -13.92
CA THR A 261 16.43 10.24 -14.97
C THR A 261 17.15 9.94 -16.27
N GLU A 262 18.47 9.73 -16.23
CA GLU A 262 19.25 9.31 -17.40
C GLU A 262 18.72 7.99 -18.00
N ALA A 263 18.40 7.01 -17.15
CA ALA A 263 17.81 5.74 -17.59
C ALA A 263 16.39 5.90 -18.19
N LEU A 264 15.59 6.84 -17.68
CA LEU A 264 14.26 7.15 -18.22
C LEU A 264 14.36 7.83 -19.59
N GLU A 265 15.30 8.77 -19.76
CA GLU A 265 15.57 9.43 -21.04
C GLU A 265 16.07 8.44 -22.10
N ALA A 266 17.01 7.56 -21.73
CA ALA A 266 17.52 6.51 -22.63
C ALA A 266 16.41 5.55 -23.10
N ARG A 267 15.39 5.32 -22.27
CA ARG A 267 14.19 4.51 -22.60
C ARG A 267 13.14 5.29 -23.40
N GLY A 268 13.34 6.57 -23.65
CA GLY A 268 12.42 7.42 -24.41
C GLY A 268 11.23 7.95 -23.59
N TYR A 269 11.27 7.89 -22.26
CA TYR A 269 10.29 8.60 -21.43
C TYR A 269 10.50 10.12 -21.56
N GLY A 270 9.40 10.90 -21.49
CA GLY A 270 9.45 12.36 -21.62
C GLY A 270 9.16 12.91 -23.03
N ARG A 271 9.08 12.04 -24.05
CA ARG A 271 8.66 12.43 -25.41
C ARG A 271 7.16 12.71 -25.48
N ILE A 272 6.78 13.83 -26.10
CA ILE A 272 5.38 14.29 -26.19
C ILE A 272 4.58 13.48 -27.24
N ASP A 273 5.28 12.95 -28.25
CA ASP A 273 4.63 12.34 -29.43
C ASP A 273 4.29 10.85 -29.26
N VAL A 274 4.74 10.21 -28.17
CA VAL A 274 4.56 8.78 -27.93
C VAL A 274 3.60 8.55 -26.77
N LYS A 275 2.44 7.96 -27.05
CA LYS A 275 1.48 7.56 -26.01
C LYS A 275 1.99 6.25 -25.36
N PRO A 276 2.35 6.25 -24.07
CA PRO A 276 2.87 5.05 -23.43
C PRO A 276 1.79 3.96 -23.34
N THR A 277 2.16 2.73 -23.68
CA THR A 277 1.32 1.55 -23.47
C THR A 277 1.24 1.20 -21.99
N ARG A 278 0.02 0.97 -21.48
CA ARG A 278 -0.21 0.64 -20.07
C ARG A 278 0.09 -0.83 -19.81
N GLY A 279 1.12 -1.10 -19.00
CA GLY A 279 1.48 -2.47 -18.60
C GLY A 279 0.51 -3.12 -17.62
N LEU A 280 -0.22 -2.33 -16.82
CA LEU A 280 -1.28 -2.83 -15.93
C LEU A 280 -2.60 -2.19 -16.33
N VAL A 281 -3.51 -2.99 -16.88
CA VAL A 281 -4.86 -2.56 -17.25
C VAL A 281 -5.85 -3.23 -16.33
N LEU A 282 -6.59 -2.45 -15.54
CA LEU A 282 -7.76 -2.93 -14.83
C LEU A 282 -8.84 -3.26 -15.87
N ARG A 283 -9.31 -4.50 -15.86
CA ARG A 283 -10.31 -5.00 -16.80
C ARG A 283 -11.61 -5.19 -16.05
N TRP A 284 -12.60 -4.40 -16.45
CA TRP A 284 -13.93 -4.46 -15.88
C TRP A 284 -14.53 -5.86 -16.09
N ALA A 285 -14.89 -6.54 -15.00
CA ALA A 285 -15.55 -7.84 -15.02
C ALA A 285 -17.07 -7.70 -14.82
N ALA A 286 -17.84 -8.71 -15.22
CA ALA A 286 -19.30 -8.74 -14.99
C ALA A 286 -19.67 -8.73 -13.49
N GLN A 287 -18.78 -9.21 -12.63
CA GLN A 287 -18.94 -9.15 -11.17
C GLN A 287 -18.90 -7.70 -10.67
N ASP A 288 -18.07 -6.85 -11.29
CA ASP A 288 -17.96 -5.44 -10.93
C ASP A 288 -19.22 -4.66 -11.30
N THR A 289 -19.82 -4.94 -12.45
CA THR A 289 -21.13 -4.38 -12.83
C THR A 289 -22.22 -4.78 -11.85
N LEU A 290 -22.22 -6.03 -11.38
CA LEU A 290 -23.21 -6.53 -10.42
C LEU A 290 -23.09 -5.82 -9.07
N ILE A 291 -21.87 -5.60 -8.57
CA ILE A 291 -21.64 -4.88 -7.30
C ILE A 291 -22.09 -3.42 -7.41
N VAL A 292 -21.75 -2.74 -8.50
CA VAL A 292 -22.18 -1.36 -8.71
C VAL A 292 -23.71 -1.29 -8.81
N LEU A 293 -24.34 -2.17 -9.58
CA LEU A 293 -25.79 -2.21 -9.69
C LEU A 293 -26.47 -2.49 -8.36
N ALA A 294 -25.98 -3.46 -7.59
CA ALA A 294 -26.48 -3.76 -6.25
C ALA A 294 -26.36 -2.55 -5.32
N SER A 295 -25.23 -1.82 -5.36
CA SER A 295 -25.06 -0.60 -4.55
C SER A 295 -26.03 0.51 -4.93
N ILE A 296 -26.35 0.67 -6.22
CA ILE A 296 -27.35 1.64 -6.70
C ILE A 296 -28.75 1.23 -6.26
N ILE A 297 -29.09 -0.06 -6.33
CA ILE A 297 -30.39 -0.58 -5.86
C ILE A 297 -30.54 -0.30 -4.36
N ILE A 298 -29.50 -0.57 -3.56
CA ILE A 298 -29.51 -0.29 -2.13
C ILE A 298 -29.65 1.22 -1.85
N PHE A 299 -28.95 2.06 -2.61
CA PHE A 299 -29.08 3.51 -2.52
C PHE A 299 -30.54 3.95 -2.78
N LEU A 300 -31.16 3.46 -3.85
CA LEU A 300 -32.57 3.76 -4.17
C LEU A 300 -33.54 3.22 -3.11
N PHE A 301 -33.31 2.02 -2.60
CA PHE A 301 -34.13 1.43 -1.54
C PHE A 301 -34.09 2.26 -0.25
N LEU A 302 -32.89 2.66 0.19
CA LEU A 302 -32.74 3.52 1.37
C LEU A 302 -33.30 4.93 1.13
N TYR A 303 -33.09 5.49 -0.06
CA TYR A 303 -33.60 6.80 -0.42
C TYR A 303 -35.13 6.86 -0.44
N THR A 304 -35.77 5.86 -1.06
CA THR A 304 -37.24 5.76 -1.07
C THR A 304 -37.74 5.54 0.35
N GLY A 305 -37.17 4.60 1.11
CA GLY A 305 -37.52 4.37 2.51
C GLY A 305 -37.44 5.63 3.36
N ASN A 306 -36.40 6.45 3.20
CA ASN A 306 -36.28 7.73 3.90
C ASN A 306 -37.47 8.66 3.62
N ARG A 307 -37.93 8.72 2.36
CA ARG A 307 -39.06 9.57 1.95
C ARG A 307 -40.42 9.09 2.47
N TRP A 308 -40.57 7.80 2.75
CA TRP A 308 -41.83 7.25 3.32
C TRP A 308 -41.93 7.43 4.84
N PHE A 309 -40.80 7.58 5.54
CA PHE A 309 -40.76 7.70 7.01
C PHE A 309 -40.58 9.13 7.54
N THR A 310 -40.31 10.11 6.67
CA THR A 310 -40.39 11.56 6.95
C THR A 310 -41.77 12.09 6.63
#